data_AF-X1L3U1-F1
#
_entry.id   AF-X1L3U1-F1
#
_cell.length_a   1.000
_cell.length_b   1.000
_cell.length_c   1.000
_cell.angle_alpha   90.00
_cell.angle_beta   90.00
_cell.angle_gamma   90.00
#
_symmetry.space_group_name_H-M   'P 1'
#
loop_
_entity.id
_entity.type
_entity.pdbx_description
1 polymer ?
#
loop_
_entity_poly.entity_id
_entity_poly.type
_entity_poly.pdbx_seq_one_letter_code
_entity_poly.pdbx_strand_id
1 'polypeptide(L)'
;TITDAQGKADKDSQTYERQDFWATTSNKQLNFLQHCKTLLKINGKCAIVVPDNVLFEGGAGETVRRKLLHECDVHTLLRLPTGIFYAQGVKANVLFFERKPASENPWTEKLWIYDLRTNKHFTLKTNPMRYKDLQEFIKCYNPKNRHNRKESERFKSFTYEELLQRDKVNLDIFWLKDESLEDMENLPDPDTLARDIAENLESALEQFRCICEKFEEKP
;
A
#
# COMPACT_ATOMS: atom_id res chain seq x y z
N THR A 1 5.25 28.39 -13.49
CA THR A 1 3.99 28.76 -12.83
C THR A 1 3.33 29.79 -13.71
N ILE A 2 2.20 29.48 -14.32
CA ILE A 2 1.42 30.48 -15.05
C ILE A 2 0.26 30.83 -14.13
N THR A 3 0.24 32.07 -13.65
CA THR A 3 -0.82 32.62 -12.80
C THR A 3 -1.92 33.21 -13.67
N ASP A 4 -3.17 32.86 -13.40
CA ASP A 4 -4.31 33.64 -13.88
C ASP A 4 -4.39 34.99 -13.16
N ALA A 5 -5.24 35.88 -13.68
CA ALA A 5 -5.41 37.24 -13.19
C ALA A 5 -6.04 37.33 -11.77
N GLN A 6 -6.38 36.21 -11.14
CA GLN A 6 -6.98 36.16 -9.79
C GLN A 6 -6.06 35.54 -8.73
N GLY A 7 -4.80 35.22 -9.06
CA GLY A 7 -3.80 34.83 -8.06
C GLY A 7 -4.13 33.51 -7.34
N LYS A 8 -5.00 32.68 -7.90
CA LYS A 8 -5.28 31.35 -7.37
C LYS A 8 -4.25 30.39 -7.93
N ALA A 9 -3.48 29.76 -7.05
CA ALA A 9 -2.58 28.68 -7.45
C ALA A 9 -3.43 27.51 -7.96
N ASP A 10 -3.58 27.43 -9.28
CA ASP A 10 -4.19 26.27 -9.90
C ASP A 10 -3.24 25.09 -9.68
N LYS A 11 -3.65 24.13 -8.84
CA LYS A 11 -2.93 22.86 -8.72
C LYS A 11 -3.29 22.10 -9.98
N ASP A 12 -2.58 22.39 -11.07
CA ASP A 12 -2.68 21.63 -12.32
C ASP A 12 -2.54 20.15 -11.99
N SER A 13 -3.67 19.43 -12.01
CA SER A 13 -3.67 17.98 -11.91
C SER A 13 -3.17 17.46 -13.25
N GLN A 14 -1.86 17.47 -13.43
CA GLN A 14 -1.22 16.98 -14.65
C GLN A 14 -1.58 15.51 -14.82
N THR A 15 -2.49 15.27 -15.75
CA THR A 15 -2.97 13.94 -16.10
C THR A 15 -2.29 13.60 -17.42
N TYR A 16 -1.48 12.55 -17.40
CA TYR A 16 -0.75 12.10 -18.58
C TYR A 16 -1.55 11.00 -19.26
N GLU A 17 -1.99 11.24 -20.48
CA GLU A 17 -2.66 10.20 -21.27
C GLU A 17 -1.64 9.24 -21.86
N ARG A 18 -1.78 7.96 -21.49
CA ARG A 18 -0.94 6.88 -21.97
C ARG A 18 -1.81 5.74 -22.47
N GLN A 19 -1.66 5.39 -23.75
CA GLN A 19 -2.46 4.34 -24.37
C GLN A 19 -2.17 2.94 -23.81
N ASP A 20 -1.02 2.75 -23.18
CA ASP A 20 -0.62 1.47 -22.57
C ASP A 20 -0.97 1.37 -21.08
N PHE A 21 -1.65 2.38 -20.53
CA PHE A 21 -2.27 2.32 -19.21
C PHE A 21 -3.72 1.84 -19.32
N TRP A 22 -4.19 1.15 -18.28
CA TRP A 22 -5.57 0.70 -18.19
C TRP A 22 -6.54 1.83 -17.87
N ALA A 23 -6.08 2.83 -17.13
CA ALA A 23 -6.87 4.00 -16.77
C ALA A 23 -5.98 5.24 -16.67
N THR A 24 -6.53 6.35 -17.17
CA THR A 24 -5.99 7.69 -17.00
C THR A 24 -6.36 8.21 -15.60
N THR A 25 -5.39 8.68 -14.82
CA THR A 25 -5.61 9.22 -13.47
C THR A 25 -4.54 10.24 -13.08
N SER A 26 -4.90 11.16 -12.18
CA SER A 26 -3.95 12.07 -11.52
C SER A 26 -3.26 11.42 -10.31
N ASN A 27 -3.72 10.24 -9.87
CA ASN A 27 -3.10 9.47 -8.81
C ASN A 27 -1.74 8.90 -9.26
N LYS A 28 -0.67 9.47 -8.69
CA LYS A 28 0.71 9.13 -9.05
C LYS A 28 1.07 7.68 -8.68
N GLN A 29 0.51 7.15 -7.60
CA GLN A 29 0.80 5.79 -7.14
C GLN A 29 0.14 4.75 -8.06
N LEU A 30 -1.08 5.00 -8.52
CA LEU A 30 -1.74 4.17 -9.55
C LEU A 30 -1.00 4.25 -10.89
N ASN A 31 -0.56 5.44 -11.31
CA ASN A 31 0.26 5.59 -12.51
C ASN A 31 1.58 4.81 -12.42
N PHE A 32 2.24 4.82 -11.25
CA PHE A 32 3.47 4.08 -11.05
C PHE A 32 3.26 2.57 -11.10
N LEU A 33 2.18 2.06 -10.50
CA LEU A 33 1.80 0.64 -10.58
C LEU A 33 1.56 0.19 -12.03
N GLN A 34 0.78 0.96 -12.79
CA GLN A 34 0.54 0.70 -14.22
C GLN A 34 1.85 0.71 -14.99
N HIS A 35 2.71 1.69 -14.76
CA HIS A 35 4.01 1.80 -15.41
C HIS A 35 4.92 0.59 -15.10
N CYS A 36 5.02 0.16 -13.84
CA CYS A 36 5.79 -1.03 -13.49
C CYS A 36 5.30 -2.25 -14.28
N LYS A 37 3.98 -2.44 -14.42
CA LYS A 37 3.43 -3.51 -15.26
C LYS A 37 3.83 -3.37 -16.74
N THR A 38 3.85 -2.16 -17.31
CA THR A 38 4.24 -1.98 -18.72
C THR A 38 5.70 -2.38 -18.98
N LEU A 39 6.58 -2.23 -17.99
CA LEU A 39 8.00 -2.60 -18.08
C LEU A 39 8.26 -4.11 -17.97
N LEU A 40 7.35 -4.88 -17.38
CA LEU A 40 7.52 -6.31 -17.21
C LEU A 40 7.43 -7.03 -18.56
N LYS A 41 8.37 -7.95 -18.82
CA LYS A 41 8.18 -8.99 -19.84
C LYS A 41 7.04 -9.92 -19.44
N ILE A 42 6.52 -10.69 -20.38
CA ILE A 42 5.61 -11.80 -20.07
C ILE A 42 6.31 -12.77 -19.10
N ASN A 43 5.60 -13.20 -18.06
CA ASN A 43 6.09 -13.95 -16.90
C ASN A 43 7.14 -13.21 -16.05
N GLY A 44 7.32 -11.91 -16.27
CA GLY A 44 8.12 -11.04 -15.42
C GLY A 44 7.44 -10.79 -14.09
N LYS A 45 8.24 -10.78 -13.01
CA LYS A 45 7.77 -10.64 -11.63
C LYS A 45 8.04 -9.25 -11.09
N CYS A 46 7.13 -8.74 -10.27
CA CYS A 46 7.26 -7.47 -9.58
C CYS A 46 6.91 -7.61 -8.10
N ALA A 47 7.67 -6.94 -7.26
CA ALA A 47 7.33 -6.63 -5.88
C ALA A 47 7.39 -5.12 -5.72
N ILE A 48 6.27 -4.47 -5.38
CA ILE A 48 6.16 -3.02 -5.34
C ILE A 48 5.56 -2.55 -4.02
N VAL A 49 6.16 -1.53 -3.41
CA VAL A 49 5.63 -0.89 -2.22
C VAL A 49 4.59 0.15 -2.65
N VAL A 50 3.37 0.03 -2.13
CA VAL A 50 2.24 0.94 -2.43
C VAL A 50 1.53 1.35 -1.14
N PRO A 51 1.01 2.59 -1.04
CA PRO A 51 0.17 2.97 0.10
C PRO A 51 -1.22 2.30 0.02
N ASP A 52 -1.93 2.25 1.15
CA ASP A 52 -3.27 1.65 1.23
C ASP A 52 -4.25 2.24 0.21
N ASN A 53 -4.12 3.53 -0.14
CA ASN A 53 -4.96 4.20 -1.13
C ASN A 53 -5.06 3.44 -2.47
N VAL A 54 -3.97 2.82 -2.94
CA VAL A 54 -3.97 2.00 -4.17
C VAL A 54 -4.91 0.79 -4.06
N LEU A 55 -5.14 0.27 -2.86
CA LEU A 55 -5.93 -0.91 -2.59
C LEU A 55 -7.44 -0.65 -2.55
N PHE A 56 -7.89 0.57 -2.26
CA PHE A 56 -9.32 0.86 -2.07
C PHE A 56 -9.87 2.05 -2.87
N GLU A 57 -9.02 2.90 -3.48
CA GLU A 57 -9.51 4.06 -4.24
C GLU A 57 -10.48 3.65 -5.36
N GLY A 58 -11.63 4.31 -5.46
CA GLY A 58 -12.61 4.06 -6.51
C GLY A 58 -12.21 4.63 -7.88
N GLY A 59 -13.14 4.62 -8.85
CA GLY A 59 -12.89 5.20 -10.17
C GLY A 59 -11.73 4.50 -10.89
N ALA A 60 -10.68 5.25 -11.24
CA ALA A 60 -9.50 4.69 -11.89
C ALA A 60 -8.82 3.59 -11.06
N GLY A 61 -8.83 3.69 -9.72
CA GLY A 61 -8.25 2.68 -8.85
C GLY A 61 -8.95 1.33 -8.96
N GLU A 62 -10.28 1.32 -9.04
CA GLU A 62 -11.06 0.10 -9.27
C GLU A 62 -10.73 -0.51 -10.64
N THR A 63 -10.69 0.30 -11.70
CA THR A 63 -10.34 -0.17 -13.05
C THR A 63 -8.95 -0.81 -13.07
N VAL A 64 -7.97 -0.17 -12.45
CA VAL A 64 -6.59 -0.68 -12.35
C VAL A 64 -6.58 -2.00 -11.58
N ARG A 65 -7.28 -2.12 -10.44
CA ARG A 65 -7.30 -3.36 -9.65
C ARG A 65 -7.98 -4.51 -10.39
N ARG A 66 -9.12 -4.27 -11.04
CA ARG A 66 -9.80 -5.28 -11.88
C ARG A 66 -8.89 -5.80 -12.99
N LYS A 67 -8.23 -4.89 -13.71
CA LYS A 67 -7.31 -5.24 -14.80
C LYS A 67 -6.04 -5.92 -14.30
N LEU A 68 -5.51 -5.50 -13.16
CA LEU A 68 -4.34 -6.12 -12.55
C LEU A 68 -4.63 -7.58 -12.14
N LEU A 69 -5.76 -7.84 -11.48
CA LEU A 69 -6.16 -9.21 -11.09
C LEU A 69 -6.45 -10.09 -12.31
N HIS A 70 -6.93 -9.51 -13.42
CA HIS A 70 -7.23 -10.27 -14.63
C HIS A 70 -5.98 -10.55 -15.47
N GLU A 71 -5.15 -9.54 -15.77
CA GLU A 71 -4.00 -9.67 -16.68
C GLU A 71 -2.70 -10.10 -15.99
N CYS A 72 -2.65 -10.04 -14.67
CA CYS A 72 -1.51 -10.49 -13.87
C CYS A 72 -1.95 -11.56 -12.87
N ASP A 73 -0.97 -12.35 -12.44
CA ASP A 73 -1.11 -13.27 -11.32
C ASP A 73 -0.66 -12.54 -10.04
N VAL A 74 -1.62 -11.87 -9.39
CA VAL A 74 -1.42 -11.13 -8.13
C VAL A 74 -1.54 -12.10 -6.97
N HIS A 75 -0.42 -12.76 -6.67
CA HIS A 75 -0.42 -13.90 -5.78
C HIS A 75 -0.22 -13.55 -4.30
N THR A 76 0.30 -12.36 -3.97
CA THR A 76 0.58 -12.00 -2.56
C THR A 76 0.50 -10.50 -2.29
N LEU A 77 -0.06 -10.15 -1.13
CA LEU A 77 -0.03 -8.82 -0.52
C LEU A 77 0.52 -8.93 0.90
N LEU A 78 1.57 -8.18 1.21
CA LEU A 78 2.08 -8.02 2.58
C LEU A 78 1.64 -6.66 3.12
N ARG A 79 0.80 -6.63 4.16
CA ARG A 79 0.48 -5.39 4.87
C ARG A 79 1.64 -5.06 5.80
N LEU A 80 2.32 -3.94 5.54
CA LEU A 80 3.46 -3.53 6.35
C LEU A 80 2.99 -2.85 7.64
N PRO A 81 3.76 -2.96 8.73
CA PRO A 81 3.51 -2.21 9.95
C PRO A 81 3.69 -0.70 9.73
N THR A 82 3.12 0.08 10.65
CA THR A 82 3.40 1.52 10.75
C THR A 82 4.74 1.77 11.45
N GLY A 83 5.25 3.01 11.38
CA GLY A 83 6.46 3.43 12.10
C GLY A 83 7.79 2.91 11.52
N ILE A 84 7.77 2.29 10.34
CA ILE A 84 8.96 1.79 9.63
C ILE A 84 9.46 2.73 8.51
N PHE A 85 8.69 3.76 8.17
CA PHE A 85 9.06 4.79 7.19
C PHE A 85 9.34 6.12 7.90
N TYR A 86 10.18 6.96 7.31
CA TYR A 86 10.46 8.31 7.82
C TYR A 86 9.18 9.16 7.97
N ALA A 87 8.22 8.96 7.08
CA ALA A 87 6.91 9.61 7.13
C ALA A 87 6.00 8.84 8.09
N GLN A 88 5.77 9.41 9.26
CA GLN A 88 4.89 8.84 10.27
C GLN A 88 3.45 8.73 9.76
N GLY A 89 2.75 7.68 10.22
CA GLY A 89 1.35 7.41 9.84
C GLY A 89 1.14 6.82 8.44
N VAL A 90 2.18 6.70 7.60
CA VAL A 90 2.04 6.06 6.28
C VAL A 90 1.78 4.56 6.44
N LYS A 91 0.60 4.13 5.99
CA LYS A 91 0.25 2.72 5.85
C LYS A 91 0.59 2.25 4.43
N ALA A 92 1.52 1.29 4.35
CA ALA A 92 2.00 0.75 3.08
C ALA A 92 1.87 -0.77 3.02
N ASN A 93 1.97 -1.29 1.80
CA ASN A 93 1.88 -2.71 1.50
C ASN A 93 2.91 -3.06 0.44
N VAL A 94 3.31 -4.33 0.39
CA VAL A 94 4.08 -4.88 -0.73
C VAL A 94 3.16 -5.75 -1.56
N LEU A 95 2.95 -5.39 -2.82
CA LEU A 95 2.18 -6.16 -3.77
C LEU A 95 3.12 -6.99 -4.64
N PHE A 96 2.88 -8.30 -4.71
CA PHE A 96 3.65 -9.24 -5.51
C PHE A 96 2.79 -9.78 -6.64
N PHE A 97 3.25 -9.62 -7.88
CA PHE A 97 2.53 -10.10 -9.04
C PHE A 97 3.46 -10.49 -10.19
N GLU A 98 2.94 -11.33 -11.08
CA GLU A 98 3.60 -11.74 -12.31
C GLU A 98 2.74 -11.32 -13.52
N ARG A 99 3.35 -10.64 -14.50
CA ARG A 99 2.64 -10.31 -15.75
C ARG A 99 2.40 -11.58 -16.55
N LYS A 100 1.20 -11.78 -17.06
CA LYS A 100 0.87 -12.98 -17.85
C LYS A 100 0.47 -12.64 -19.30
N PRO A 101 0.46 -13.64 -20.21
CA PRO A 101 -0.06 -13.47 -21.58
C PRO A 101 -1.53 -13.01 -21.58
N ALA A 102 -2.03 -12.52 -22.72
CA ALA A 102 -3.45 -12.26 -22.86
C ALA A 102 -4.26 -13.56 -22.70
N SER A 103 -5.38 -13.49 -22.00
CA SER A 103 -6.28 -14.61 -21.71
C SER A 103 -7.70 -14.08 -21.59
N GLU A 104 -8.69 -14.92 -21.92
CA GLU A 104 -10.10 -14.62 -21.63
C GLU A 104 -10.39 -14.73 -20.12
N ASN A 105 -9.80 -15.74 -19.49
CA ASN A 105 -9.92 -16.00 -18.06
C ASN A 105 -8.91 -15.17 -17.25
N PRO A 106 -9.28 -14.74 -16.02
CA PRO A 106 -8.36 -14.04 -15.13
C PRO A 106 -7.19 -14.92 -14.70
N TRP A 107 -6.01 -14.32 -14.59
CA TRP A 107 -4.79 -15.01 -14.15
C TRP A 107 -4.64 -15.11 -12.63
N THR A 108 -5.20 -14.16 -11.87
CA THR A 108 -5.22 -14.27 -10.41
C THR A 108 -6.35 -15.22 -10.02
N GLU A 109 -6.00 -16.37 -9.46
CA GLU A 109 -6.98 -17.31 -8.87
C GLU A 109 -7.25 -17.00 -7.40
N LYS A 110 -6.18 -16.71 -6.64
CA LYS A 110 -6.24 -16.39 -5.21
C LYS A 110 -5.19 -15.35 -4.84
N LEU A 111 -5.58 -14.39 -4.01
CA LEU A 111 -4.67 -13.46 -3.36
C LEU A 111 -4.37 -13.93 -1.93
N TRP A 112 -3.10 -14.13 -1.62
CA TRP A 112 -2.66 -14.39 -0.24
C TRP A 112 -2.29 -13.08 0.45
N ILE A 113 -2.85 -12.82 1.62
CA ILE A 113 -2.60 -11.61 2.39
C ILE A 113 -1.88 -12.00 3.68
N TYR A 114 -0.75 -11.35 3.96
CA TYR A 114 -0.07 -11.45 5.25
C TYR A 114 -0.23 -10.15 6.03
N ASP A 115 -0.75 -10.23 7.26
CA ASP A 115 -0.93 -9.09 8.14
C ASP A 115 0.25 -8.95 9.13
N LEU A 116 1.24 -8.13 8.75
CA LEU A 116 2.34 -7.69 9.62
C LEU A 116 2.05 -6.31 10.24
N ARG A 117 0.79 -5.90 10.31
CA ARG A 117 0.39 -4.56 10.76
C ARG A 117 -0.39 -4.60 12.07
N THR A 118 -1.46 -5.39 12.14
CA THR A 118 -2.36 -5.44 13.31
C THR A 118 -1.62 -5.98 14.53
N ASN A 119 -1.73 -5.28 15.66
CA ASN A 119 -1.04 -5.59 16.93
C ASN A 119 0.49 -5.73 16.77
N LYS A 120 1.08 -4.93 15.88
CA LYS A 120 2.54 -4.83 15.70
C LYS A 120 2.98 -3.38 15.88
N HIS A 121 3.91 -3.16 16.80
CA HIS A 121 4.45 -1.84 17.09
C HIS A 121 5.94 -1.79 16.70
N PHE A 122 6.28 -0.92 15.77
CA PHE A 122 7.65 -0.66 15.32
C PHE A 122 7.89 0.85 15.30
N THR A 123 9.12 1.26 15.58
CA THR A 123 9.56 2.65 15.51
C THR A 123 10.95 2.71 14.88
N LEU A 124 11.32 3.84 14.28
CA LEU A 124 12.62 3.97 13.61
C LEU A 124 13.81 3.92 14.59
N LYS A 125 13.62 4.40 15.82
CA LYS A 125 14.71 4.57 16.80
C LYS A 125 14.75 3.48 17.86
N THR A 126 13.61 3.19 18.49
CA THR A 126 13.57 2.37 19.72
C THR A 126 13.22 0.90 19.44
N ASN A 127 12.41 0.63 18.42
CA ASN A 127 12.05 -0.73 18.02
C ASN A 127 12.05 -0.90 16.48
N PRO A 128 13.23 -0.83 15.84
CA PRO A 128 13.33 -0.90 14.39
C PRO A 128 12.97 -2.30 13.88
N MET A 129 12.23 -2.35 12.77
CA MET A 129 11.93 -3.59 12.07
C MET A 129 13.22 -4.23 11.53
N ARG A 130 13.36 -5.53 11.74
CA ARG A 130 14.53 -6.32 11.35
C ARG A 130 14.11 -7.46 10.43
N TYR A 131 15.10 -8.06 9.79
CA TYR A 131 14.90 -9.22 8.92
C TYR A 131 14.21 -10.41 9.63
N LYS A 132 14.46 -10.59 10.94
CA LYS A 132 13.82 -11.64 11.74
C LYS A 132 12.30 -11.51 11.79
N ASP A 133 11.78 -10.27 11.73
CA ASP A 133 10.34 -10.00 11.81
C ASP A 133 9.61 -10.39 10.52
N LEU A 134 10.35 -10.59 9.44
CA LEU A 134 9.85 -11.08 8.15
C LEU A 134 9.97 -12.61 7.99
N GLN A 135 10.61 -13.33 8.92
CA GLN A 135 10.88 -14.76 8.74
C GLN A 135 9.60 -15.59 8.64
N GLU A 136 8.61 -15.28 9.48
CA GLU A 136 7.32 -15.95 9.44
C GLU A 136 6.61 -15.68 8.10
N PHE A 137 6.60 -14.42 7.64
CA PHE A 137 6.10 -14.08 6.32
C PHE A 137 6.82 -14.85 5.21
N ILE A 138 8.17 -14.91 5.22
CA ILE A 138 8.95 -15.61 4.19
C ILE A 138 8.62 -17.11 4.16
N LYS A 139 8.43 -17.72 5.34
CA LYS A 139 8.02 -19.11 5.49
C LYS A 139 6.63 -19.34 4.89
N CYS A 140 5.66 -18.48 5.23
CA CYS A 140 4.30 -18.50 4.68
C CYS A 140 4.27 -18.21 3.17
N TYR A 141 5.07 -17.25 2.69
CA TYR A 141 5.22 -16.89 1.28
C TYR A 141 5.72 -18.08 0.44
N ASN A 142 6.56 -18.93 1.03
CA ASN A 142 7.12 -20.13 0.43
C ASN A 142 7.64 -19.92 -0.99
N PRO A 143 8.80 -19.24 -1.16
CA PRO A 143 9.32 -18.89 -2.48
C PRO A 143 9.70 -20.12 -3.33
N LYS A 144 9.91 -21.28 -2.70
CA LYS A 144 10.23 -22.54 -3.38
C LYS A 144 9.00 -23.14 -4.07
N ASN A 145 7.85 -23.13 -3.41
CA ASN A 145 6.60 -23.61 -4.00
C ASN A 145 5.37 -22.96 -3.35
N ARG A 146 4.79 -21.98 -4.05
CA ARG A 146 3.59 -21.25 -3.60
C ARG A 146 2.32 -22.12 -3.49
N HIS A 147 2.27 -23.27 -4.15
CA HIS A 147 1.08 -24.14 -4.11
C HIS A 147 0.98 -24.92 -2.79
N ASN A 148 2.07 -24.97 -2.01
CA ASN A 148 2.11 -25.61 -0.69
C ASN A 148 1.86 -24.63 0.46
N ARG A 149 1.35 -23.43 0.16
CA ARG A 149 0.97 -22.43 1.17
C ARG A 149 -0.19 -22.94 2.01
N LYS A 150 -0.17 -22.60 3.29
CA LYS A 150 -1.23 -22.93 4.25
C LYS A 150 -1.61 -21.68 5.00
N GLU A 151 -2.90 -21.55 5.29
CA GLU A 151 -3.39 -20.44 6.09
C GLU A 151 -2.82 -20.51 7.51
N SER A 152 -2.64 -19.34 8.11
CA SER A 152 -2.34 -19.14 9.51
C SER A 152 -3.19 -17.98 10.04
N GLU A 153 -3.05 -17.66 11.32
CA GLU A 153 -3.73 -16.49 11.92
C GLU A 153 -3.48 -15.20 11.13
N ARG A 154 -2.24 -14.98 10.70
CA ARG A 154 -1.79 -13.77 9.99
C ARG A 154 -1.68 -13.94 8.48
N PHE A 155 -1.95 -15.13 7.94
CA PHE A 155 -1.82 -15.42 6.51
C PHE A 155 -3.07 -16.10 5.98
N LYS A 156 -3.87 -15.37 5.19
CA LYS A 156 -5.16 -15.85 4.68
C LYS A 156 -5.26 -15.69 3.17
N SER A 157 -5.99 -16.58 2.52
CA SER A 157 -6.24 -16.53 1.07
C SER A 157 -7.66 -16.05 0.78
N PHE A 158 -7.81 -15.33 -0.34
CA PHE A 158 -9.09 -14.86 -0.87
C PHE A 158 -9.17 -15.22 -2.35
N THR A 159 -10.28 -15.81 -2.79
CA THR A 159 -10.45 -16.19 -4.21
C THR A 159 -10.74 -14.98 -5.08
N TYR A 160 -10.49 -15.10 -6.38
CA TYR A 160 -10.80 -14.05 -7.34
C TYR A 160 -12.25 -13.55 -7.24
N GLU A 161 -13.21 -14.46 -7.09
CA GLU A 161 -14.63 -14.15 -6.96
C GLU A 161 -14.90 -13.35 -5.68
N GLU A 162 -14.33 -13.76 -4.55
CA GLU A 162 -14.45 -13.04 -3.29
C GLU A 162 -13.89 -11.62 -3.39
N LEU A 163 -12.77 -11.44 -4.11
CA LEU A 163 -12.17 -10.12 -4.33
C LEU A 163 -13.06 -9.23 -5.21
N LEU A 164 -13.65 -9.78 -6.27
CA LEU A 164 -14.49 -9.02 -7.19
C LEU A 164 -15.85 -8.59 -6.60
N GLN A 165 -16.37 -9.35 -5.63
CA GLN A 165 -17.64 -9.03 -4.96
C GLN A 165 -17.53 -7.85 -3.99
N ARG A 166 -16.32 -7.43 -3.63
CA ARG A 166 -16.10 -6.30 -2.71
C ARG A 166 -16.39 -4.97 -3.40
N ASP A 167 -16.90 -4.00 -2.64
CA ASP A 167 -17.09 -2.63 -3.14
C ASP A 167 -15.78 -2.12 -3.75
N LYS A 168 -15.87 -1.63 -4.99
CA LYS A 168 -14.74 -1.15 -5.79
C LYS A 168 -13.57 -2.13 -5.93
N VAL A 169 -13.77 -3.44 -5.73
CA VAL A 169 -12.68 -4.43 -5.66
C VAL A 169 -11.63 -4.01 -4.62
N ASN A 170 -12.09 -3.66 -3.42
CA ASN A 170 -11.23 -3.22 -2.33
C ASN A 170 -10.33 -4.36 -1.82
N LEU A 171 -9.02 -4.20 -2.00
CA LEU A 171 -7.97 -5.14 -1.57
C LEU A 171 -7.37 -4.82 -0.19
N ASP A 172 -7.79 -3.74 0.47
CA ASP A 172 -7.43 -3.45 1.87
C ASP A 172 -8.26 -4.34 2.79
N ILE A 173 -7.84 -5.60 2.89
CA ILE A 173 -8.55 -6.65 3.62
C ILE A 173 -7.80 -6.95 4.91
N PHE A 174 -8.54 -6.99 6.01
CA PHE A 174 -8.06 -7.37 7.33
C PHE A 174 -9.16 -8.10 8.10
N TRP A 175 -8.75 -9.05 8.96
CA TRP A 175 -9.66 -9.89 9.74
C TRP A 175 -9.23 -10.02 11.20
N LEU A 176 -8.03 -9.55 11.54
CA LEU A 176 -7.58 -9.47 12.92
C LEU A 176 -8.20 -8.25 13.57
N LYS A 177 -8.68 -8.44 14.80
CA LYS A 177 -9.17 -7.34 15.64
C LYS A 177 -7.99 -6.59 16.23
N ASP A 178 -8.11 -5.27 16.26
CA ASP A 178 -7.15 -4.40 16.92
C ASP A 178 -7.40 -4.43 18.43
N GLU A 179 -6.40 -4.84 19.20
CA GLU A 179 -6.50 -4.93 20.68
C GLU A 179 -6.77 -3.55 21.30
N SER A 180 -6.36 -2.46 20.64
CA SER A 180 -6.60 -1.09 21.13
C SER A 180 -8.07 -0.63 21.08
N LEU A 181 -8.93 -1.36 20.35
CA LEU A 181 -10.36 -1.04 20.22
C LEU A 181 -11.23 -1.74 21.25
N GLU A 182 -10.74 -2.83 21.87
CA GLU A 182 -11.49 -3.59 22.89
C GLU A 182 -11.07 -3.23 24.32
N ASP A 183 -9.86 -2.69 24.53
CA ASP A 183 -9.35 -2.34 25.86
C ASP A 183 -9.02 -0.85 26.00
N MET A 184 -9.94 -0.07 26.57
CA MET A 184 -9.62 1.26 27.13
C MET A 184 -8.59 1.16 28.29
N GLU A 185 -8.30 -0.07 28.76
CA GLU A 185 -7.35 -0.43 29.82
C GLU A 185 -5.95 -0.85 29.30
N ASN A 186 -5.80 -1.22 28.02
CA ASN A 186 -4.50 -1.52 27.36
C ASN A 186 -4.04 -0.34 26.50
N LEU A 187 -4.14 0.87 27.05
CA LEU A 187 -3.38 1.99 26.50
C LEU A 187 -1.89 1.64 26.56
N PRO A 188 -1.09 1.98 25.54
CA PRO A 188 0.36 1.96 25.68
C PRO A 188 0.72 2.74 26.94
N ASP A 189 1.76 2.29 27.65
CA ASP A 189 2.27 3.00 28.82
C ASP A 189 2.30 4.52 28.56
N PRO A 190 1.82 5.37 29.49
CA PRO A 190 1.66 6.80 29.27
C PRO A 190 2.90 7.48 28.69
N ASP A 191 4.10 7.00 29.04
CA ASP A 191 5.35 7.54 28.50
C ASP A 191 5.55 7.16 27.04
N THR A 192 5.10 5.96 26.64
CA THR A 192 5.12 5.52 25.23
C THR A 192 4.13 6.34 24.41
N LEU A 193 2.91 6.53 24.92
CA LEU A 193 1.91 7.36 24.24
C LEU A 193 2.36 8.82 24.14
N ALA A 194 2.93 9.39 25.21
CA ALA A 194 3.46 10.75 25.19
C ALA A 194 4.63 10.90 24.20
N ARG A 195 5.51 9.90 24.12
CA ARG A 195 6.60 9.86 23.13
C ARG A 195 6.05 9.81 21.70
N ASP A 196 5.09 8.94 21.43
CA ASP A 196 4.47 8.83 20.11
C ASP A 196 3.76 10.15 19.71
N ILE A 197 3.06 10.81 20.64
CA ILE A 197 2.43 12.11 20.42
C ILE A 197 3.50 13.17 20.11
N ALA A 198 4.57 13.23 20.90
CA ALA A 198 5.65 14.19 20.70
C ALA A 198 6.33 13.99 19.32
N GLU A 199 6.66 12.75 18.95
CA GLU A 199 7.26 12.44 17.65
C GLU A 199 6.34 12.81 16.48
N ASN A 200 5.03 12.55 16.60
CA ASN A 200 4.05 12.92 15.59
C ASN A 200 3.93 14.46 15.46
N LEU A 201 3.92 15.18 16.57
CA LEU A 201 3.85 16.65 16.58
C LEU A 201 5.13 17.28 16.01
N GLU A 202 6.31 16.75 16.38
CA GLU A 202 7.59 17.18 15.79
C GLU A 202 7.62 16.94 14.29
N SER A 203 7.20 15.75 13.83
CA SER A 203 7.14 15.44 12.39
C SER A 203 6.16 16.36 11.64
N ALA A 204 5.00 16.66 12.23
CA ALA A 204 4.04 17.59 11.64
C ALA A 204 4.64 19.01 11.55
N LEU A 205 5.32 19.45 12.61
CA LEU A 205 5.93 20.77 12.68
C LEU A 205 7.11 20.92 11.69
N GLU A 206 7.90 19.87 11.49
CA GLU A 206 8.94 19.79 10.46
C GLU A 206 8.35 19.96 9.05
N GLN A 207 7.23 19.28 8.77
CA GLN A 207 6.54 19.41 7.48
C GLN A 207 6.02 20.84 7.26
N PHE A 208 5.47 21.48 8.29
CA PHE A 208 5.04 22.88 8.21
C PHE A 208 6.21 23.83 7.96
N ARG A 209 7.35 23.65 8.66
CA ARG A 209 8.55 24.45 8.44
C ARG A 209 9.06 24.33 7.00
N CYS A 210 9.15 23.10 6.49
CA CYS A 210 9.59 22.83 5.13
C CYS A 210 8.64 23.42 4.07
N ILE A 211 7.35 23.58 4.40
CA ILE A 211 6.37 24.31 3.56
C ILE A 211 6.63 25.82 3.65
N CYS A 212 6.81 26.38 4.84
CA CYS A 212 7.09 27.81 5.04
C CYS A 212 8.37 28.26 4.32
N GLU A 213 9.46 27.50 4.42
CA GLU A 213 10.72 27.78 3.71
C GLU A 213 10.53 27.84 2.19
N LYS A 214 9.70 26.94 1.63
CA LYS A 214 9.36 26.96 0.19
C LYS A 214 8.52 28.18 -0.23
N PHE A 215 7.86 28.84 0.71
CA PHE A 215 7.15 30.10 0.47
C PHE A 215 8.08 31.31 0.62
N GLU A 216 9.11 31.24 1.45
CA GLU A 216 10.12 32.29 1.60
C GLU A 216 11.15 32.33 0.45
N GLU A 217 11.38 31.20 -0.23
CA GLU A 217 12.30 31.10 -1.40
C GLU A 217 11.68 31.53 -2.74
N LYS A 218 10.43 32.00 -2.78
CA LYS A 218 9.83 32.59 -3.99
C LYS A 218 10.04 34.11 -3.99
N PRO A 219 10.92 34.67 -4.84
CA PRO A 219 10.90 36.10 -5.14
C PRO A 219 9.64 36.50 -5.91
#